data_AF-A0AB74VM86-F1
#
_entry.id   AF-A0AB74VM86-F1
#
_cell.length_a   1.000
_cell.length_b   1.000
_cell.length_c   1.000
_cell.angle_alpha   90.00
_cell.angle_beta   90.00
_cell.angle_gamma   90.00
#
_symmetry.space_group_name_H-M   'P 1'
#
loop_
_entity.id
_entity.type
_entity.pdbx_description
1 polymer ?
#
loop_
_entity_poly.entity_id
_entity_poly.type
_entity_poly.pdbx_seq_one_letter_code
_entity_poly.pdbx_strand_id
1 'polypeptide(L)'
;MAKIINCKTCGKEIAKNAKICPSCGAKNKKPIFKRWWFILIVLVVIIGALASGGNKDKNITDESQKTTNTSTTNANKDGLKQENGKDTTDENIPKEYQAALKKADSYANTMHFSKKALYHQLTSDAGEKFTEEAAQYAIDNVKADWKKNALKKADNYANTMNFSKKGLYHQLTSDAGEKFTEEEAQYAIDNVKADWKKNALAKAKIYQSEMNMSKSSINHQLVSDAGEKFTEEEAQYAINNLEN
;
A
#
# COMPACT_ATOMS: atom_id res chain seq x y z
N MET A 1 22.66 -14.71 20.33
CA MET A 1 21.87 -14.76 21.58
C MET A 1 20.39 -14.79 21.26
N ALA A 2 19.58 -15.58 21.95
CA ALA A 2 18.12 -15.58 21.77
C ALA A 2 17.50 -14.35 22.48
N LYS A 3 16.51 -13.68 21.87
CA LYS A 3 15.78 -12.61 22.56
C LYS A 3 14.95 -13.22 23.70
N ILE A 4 15.29 -12.84 24.94
CA ILE A 4 14.55 -13.19 26.15
C ILE A 4 13.28 -12.33 26.22
N ILE A 5 12.21 -12.89 26.77
CA ILE A 5 10.99 -12.18 27.19
C ILE A 5 10.51 -12.75 28.52
N ASN A 6 9.76 -11.97 29.29
CA ASN A 6 9.15 -12.45 30.52
C ASN A 6 7.91 -13.29 30.17
N CYS A 7 7.74 -14.42 30.86
CA CYS A 7 6.56 -15.25 30.70
C CYS A 7 5.31 -14.50 31.16
N LYS A 8 4.33 -14.34 30.26
CA LYS A 8 3.06 -13.63 30.53
C LYS A 8 2.20 -14.20 31.65
N THR A 9 2.54 -15.38 32.19
CA THR A 9 1.76 -16.07 33.24
C THR A 9 2.50 -16.16 34.58
N CYS A 10 3.84 -16.16 34.60
CA CYS A 10 4.60 -16.31 35.85
C CYS A 10 5.79 -15.34 36.00
N GLY A 11 5.93 -14.35 35.11
CA GLY A 11 6.96 -13.31 35.15
C GLY A 11 8.38 -13.77 34.79
N LYS A 12 8.73 -15.04 35.04
CA LYS A 12 10.06 -15.61 34.81
C LYS A 12 10.50 -15.51 33.36
N GLU A 13 11.79 -15.25 33.16
CA GLU A 13 12.42 -15.16 31.85
C GLU A 13 12.28 -16.45 31.05
N ILE A 14 11.91 -16.32 29.78
CA ILE A 14 11.85 -17.40 28.79
C ILE A 14 12.41 -16.91 27.46
N ALA A 15 12.99 -17.81 26.68
CA ALA A 15 13.33 -17.50 25.29
C ALA A 15 12.03 -17.22 24.49
N LYS A 16 12.02 -16.17 23.66
CA LYS A 16 10.84 -15.73 22.88
C LYS A 16 10.18 -16.80 21.99
N ASN A 17 10.91 -17.88 21.69
CA ASN A 17 10.48 -19.02 20.88
C ASN A 17 9.97 -20.23 21.69
N ALA A 18 10.10 -20.25 23.03
CA ALA A 18 9.60 -21.34 23.86
C ALA A 18 8.08 -21.49 23.70
N LYS A 19 7.57 -22.68 23.33
CA LYS A 19 6.14 -22.94 23.13
C LYS A 19 5.35 -22.99 24.45
N ILE A 20 6.01 -23.41 25.52
CA ILE A 20 5.48 -23.59 26.87
C ILE A 20 6.54 -23.02 27.84
N CYS A 21 6.11 -22.34 28.90
CA CYS A 21 7.02 -21.89 29.94
C CYS A 21 7.51 -23.08 30.79
N PRO A 22 8.84 -23.32 30.89
CA PRO A 22 9.37 -24.44 31.66
C PRO A 22 9.12 -24.33 33.16
N SER A 23 8.82 -23.13 33.68
CA SER A 23 8.62 -22.89 35.11
C SER A 23 7.16 -22.90 35.59
N CYS A 24 6.17 -23.01 34.69
CA CYS A 24 4.75 -23.03 35.07
C CYS A 24 3.80 -23.76 34.10
N GLY A 25 4.30 -24.36 33.00
CA GLY A 25 3.45 -25.08 32.04
C GLY A 25 2.55 -24.21 31.14
N ALA A 26 2.56 -22.88 31.31
CA ALA A 26 1.73 -21.98 30.52
C ALA A 26 2.14 -21.92 29.03
N LYS A 27 1.15 -21.98 28.12
CA LYS A 27 1.36 -21.98 26.67
C LYS A 27 1.68 -20.58 26.14
N ASN A 28 2.92 -20.34 25.73
CA ASN A 28 3.36 -19.10 25.08
C ASN A 28 3.01 -19.14 23.57
N LYS A 29 1.75 -18.83 23.25
CA LYS A 29 1.30 -18.65 21.86
C LYS A 29 1.91 -17.36 21.27
N LYS A 30 2.57 -17.46 20.12
CA LYS A 30 2.81 -16.29 19.25
C LYS A 30 1.45 -15.68 18.88
N PRO A 31 1.32 -14.34 18.76
CA PRO A 31 0.06 -13.73 18.32
C PRO A 31 -0.30 -14.23 16.92
N ILE A 32 -1.58 -14.52 16.70
CA ILE A 32 -2.10 -15.12 15.44
C ILE A 32 -2.12 -14.08 14.29
N PHE A 33 -1.78 -12.83 14.58
CA PHE A 33 -2.12 -11.63 13.80
C PHE A 33 -0.98 -10.59 13.74
N LYS A 34 0.27 -11.01 13.48
CA LYS A 34 1.28 -10.12 12.87
C LYS A 34 2.30 -10.88 11.98
N ARG A 35 2.50 -10.69 10.66
CA ARG A 35 1.64 -10.66 9.38
C ARG A 35 0.17 -8.33 8.13
N TRP A 36 -1.20 -8.13 7.97
CA TRP A 36 -1.95 -7.50 6.86
C TRP A 36 -3.48 -7.33 7.12
N TRP A 37 -4.09 -7.54 8.29
CA TRP A 37 -3.69 -7.61 9.70
C TRP A 37 -3.48 -9.02 10.34
N PHE A 38 -3.51 -10.19 9.70
CA PHE A 38 -3.14 -10.53 8.32
C PHE A 38 -4.24 -11.25 7.55
N ILE A 39 -4.85 -10.49 6.64
CA ILE A 39 -5.66 -10.96 5.52
C ILE A 39 -4.72 -11.55 4.46
N LEU A 40 -4.79 -12.86 4.20
CA LEU A 40 -4.00 -13.53 3.14
C LEU A 40 -4.74 -13.44 1.78
N ILE A 41 -5.16 -12.22 1.45
CA ILE A 41 -5.89 -11.83 0.23
C ILE A 41 -5.20 -10.61 -0.43
N VAL A 42 -4.32 -9.92 0.30
CA VAL A 42 -3.50 -8.77 -0.15
C VAL A 42 -2.72 -9.02 -1.46
N LEU A 43 -2.43 -10.28 -1.82
CA LEU A 43 -1.83 -10.64 -3.11
C LEU A 43 -2.75 -11.50 -4.01
N VAL A 44 -3.85 -12.04 -3.48
CA VAL A 44 -4.78 -12.91 -4.24
C VAL A 44 -5.49 -12.14 -5.37
N VAL A 45 -5.60 -10.82 -5.25
CA VAL A 45 -6.18 -9.93 -6.28
C VAL A 45 -5.14 -9.35 -7.25
N ILE A 46 -3.84 -9.33 -6.94
CA ILE A 46 -2.80 -8.94 -7.91
C ILE A 46 -2.82 -9.88 -9.14
N ILE A 47 -3.25 -11.13 -8.94
CA ILE A 47 -3.40 -12.16 -9.97
C ILE A 47 -4.59 -11.90 -10.92
N GLY A 48 -5.56 -11.05 -10.55
CA GLY A 48 -6.70 -10.73 -11.42
C GLY A 48 -6.32 -9.99 -12.71
N ALA A 49 -5.16 -9.31 -12.72
CA ALA A 49 -4.75 -8.39 -13.78
C ALA A 49 -3.97 -9.03 -14.95
N LEU A 50 -3.84 -10.37 -15.03
CA LEU A 50 -3.31 -11.08 -16.20
C LEU A 50 -4.38 -11.87 -16.98
N ALA A 51 -5.61 -12.00 -16.45
CA ALA A 51 -6.64 -12.90 -16.95
C ALA A 51 -7.75 -12.21 -17.77
N SER A 52 -7.40 -11.19 -18.57
CA SER A 52 -8.32 -10.57 -19.55
C SER A 52 -7.60 -10.13 -20.83
N GLY A 53 -6.65 -10.96 -21.30
CA GLY A 53 -5.96 -10.80 -22.59
C GLY A 53 -6.85 -11.11 -23.79
N GLY A 54 -7.84 -10.26 -24.07
CA GLY A 54 -8.78 -10.40 -25.18
C GLY A 54 -8.28 -9.85 -26.52
N ASN A 55 -7.08 -10.25 -26.99
CA ASN A 55 -6.54 -9.73 -28.25
C ASN A 55 -7.02 -10.53 -29.47
N LYS A 56 -7.90 -9.92 -30.28
CA LYS A 56 -8.05 -10.23 -31.71
C LYS A 56 -8.48 -8.97 -32.49
N ASP A 57 -7.56 -8.37 -33.24
CA ASP A 57 -7.81 -8.20 -34.68
C ASP A 57 -6.56 -7.91 -35.54
N LYS A 58 -6.48 -8.70 -36.63
CA LYS A 58 -5.97 -8.42 -38.00
C LYS A 58 -4.56 -7.84 -38.26
N ASN A 59 -3.94 -8.44 -39.27
CA ASN A 59 -2.70 -8.03 -39.95
C ASN A 59 -2.76 -6.62 -40.56
N ILE A 60 -1.59 -6.00 -40.76
CA ILE A 60 -0.99 -5.75 -42.10
C ILE A 60 0.52 -5.52 -41.93
N THR A 61 1.31 -5.67 -43.00
CA THR A 61 2.78 -5.80 -42.97
C THR A 61 3.55 -4.59 -43.56
N ASP A 62 4.87 -4.62 -43.33
CA ASP A 62 5.98 -4.15 -44.19
C ASP A 62 6.59 -2.72 -44.11
N GLU A 63 7.92 -2.76 -43.95
CA GLU A 63 8.99 -2.03 -44.70
C GLU A 63 9.20 -0.48 -44.65
N SER A 64 10.25 -0.10 -43.89
CA SER A 64 11.59 0.30 -44.40
C SER A 64 11.98 1.77 -44.74
N GLN A 65 13.29 2.01 -44.58
CA GLN A 65 14.21 3.00 -45.22
C GLN A 65 14.10 4.54 -45.03
N LYS A 66 14.81 5.04 -44.01
CA LYS A 66 16.08 5.84 -44.10
C LYS A 66 16.32 6.79 -45.32
N THR A 67 16.50 8.10 -45.05
CA THR A 67 17.70 8.95 -45.36
C THR A 67 17.44 10.40 -44.85
N THR A 68 18.30 11.05 -44.05
CA THR A 68 19.63 11.65 -44.27
C THR A 68 19.63 12.95 -45.10
N ASN A 69 19.90 14.11 -44.48
CA ASN A 69 21.00 15.01 -44.88
C ASN A 69 21.26 16.20 -43.92
N THR A 70 22.48 16.74 -44.02
CA THR A 70 23.14 17.69 -43.09
C THR A 70 23.22 19.11 -43.66
N SER A 71 23.25 20.14 -42.80
CA SER A 71 24.15 21.31 -42.97
C SER A 71 24.21 22.21 -41.72
N THR A 72 25.32 22.95 -41.59
CA THR A 72 25.77 23.64 -40.35
C THR A 72 25.93 25.14 -40.58
N THR A 73 25.87 25.96 -39.53
CA THR A 73 26.64 27.23 -39.48
C THR A 73 26.91 27.66 -38.03
N ASN A 74 28.03 28.36 -37.81
CA ASN A 74 28.55 28.73 -36.47
C ASN A 74 28.63 30.26 -36.30
N ALA A 75 28.52 30.75 -35.06
CA ALA A 75 29.07 32.04 -34.65
C ALA A 75 29.43 32.04 -33.14
N ASN A 76 30.61 32.56 -32.80
CA ASN A 76 31.02 32.93 -31.43
C ASN A 76 30.83 34.47 -31.26
N LYS A 77 31.14 35.19 -30.16
CA LYS A 77 32.06 34.97 -29.02
C LYS A 77 31.81 36.05 -27.91
N ASP A 78 32.30 35.83 -26.68
CA ASP A 78 32.62 36.76 -25.55
C ASP A 78 31.71 37.99 -25.23
N GLY A 79 31.43 38.36 -23.96
CA GLY A 79 31.68 37.70 -22.67
C GLY A 79 31.73 38.69 -21.47
N LEU A 80 31.36 38.20 -20.26
CA LEU A 80 31.65 38.76 -18.89
C LEU A 80 31.04 40.15 -18.55
N LYS A 81 30.48 40.45 -17.36
CA LYS A 81 30.13 39.74 -16.09
C LYS A 81 28.99 40.62 -15.42
N GLN A 82 28.57 40.69 -14.14
CA GLN A 82 28.89 40.12 -12.80
C GLN A 82 27.69 40.31 -11.82
N GLU A 83 27.26 39.24 -11.13
CA GLU A 83 26.64 39.15 -9.76
C GLU A 83 25.40 40.02 -9.38
N ASN A 84 24.50 39.60 -8.47
CA ASN A 84 24.34 38.32 -7.76
C ASN A 84 22.85 38.07 -7.43
N GLY A 85 22.42 36.80 -7.41
CA GLY A 85 21.06 36.41 -7.05
C GLY A 85 20.89 34.91 -7.20
N LYS A 86 20.80 34.18 -6.08
CA LYS A 86 20.97 32.72 -6.01
C LYS A 86 19.76 31.95 -6.59
N ASP A 87 19.70 31.88 -7.91
CA ASP A 87 18.88 30.93 -8.66
C ASP A 87 19.68 29.63 -8.88
N THR A 88 19.19 28.50 -8.39
CA THR A 88 19.90 27.22 -8.48
C THR A 88 19.53 26.47 -9.74
N THR A 89 20.14 26.93 -10.84
CA THR A 89 20.66 26.12 -11.95
C THR A 89 19.69 25.14 -12.63
N ASP A 90 19.30 25.51 -13.86
CA ASP A 90 18.92 24.58 -14.94
C ASP A 90 20.15 23.76 -15.40
N GLU A 91 20.76 23.02 -14.46
CA GLU A 91 21.80 22.03 -14.73
C GLU A 91 21.15 20.78 -15.33
N ASN A 92 21.80 20.20 -16.34
CA ASN A 92 21.31 19.09 -17.16
C ASN A 92 20.94 17.83 -16.33
N ILE A 93 19.71 17.80 -15.82
CA ILE A 93 19.18 16.74 -14.93
C ILE A 93 19.41 15.36 -15.57
N PRO A 94 20.07 14.41 -14.89
CA PRO A 94 20.36 13.10 -15.45
C PRO A 94 19.10 12.39 -15.99
N LYS A 95 19.20 11.73 -17.15
CA LYS A 95 18.05 11.06 -17.79
C LYS A 95 17.34 10.06 -16.88
N GLU A 96 18.08 9.39 -15.99
CA GLU A 96 17.54 8.50 -14.97
C GLU A 96 16.65 9.25 -13.96
N TYR A 97 17.06 10.43 -13.51
CA TYR A 97 16.32 11.26 -12.55
C TYR A 97 15.01 11.77 -13.18
N GLN A 98 15.04 12.13 -14.47
CA GLN A 98 13.85 12.48 -15.25
C GLN A 98 12.90 11.28 -15.39
N ALA A 99 13.44 10.08 -15.65
CA ALA A 99 12.64 8.85 -15.74
C ALA A 99 12.03 8.44 -14.39
N ALA A 100 12.79 8.55 -13.30
CA ALA A 100 12.35 8.33 -11.94
C ALA A 100 11.21 9.29 -11.55
N LEU A 101 11.36 10.59 -11.85
CA LEU A 101 10.31 11.59 -11.61
C LEU A 101 9.03 11.29 -12.44
N LYS A 102 9.17 10.87 -13.69
CA LYS A 102 8.02 10.48 -14.54
C LYS A 102 7.30 9.23 -14.02
N LYS A 103 8.04 8.23 -13.51
CA LYS A 103 7.44 7.07 -12.84
C LYS A 103 6.82 7.45 -11.51
N ALA A 104 7.44 8.36 -10.76
CA ALA A 104 6.94 8.85 -9.49
C ALA A 104 5.60 9.58 -9.61
N ASP A 105 5.43 10.44 -10.62
CA ASP A 105 4.15 11.08 -10.92
C ASP A 105 3.05 10.04 -11.20
N SER A 106 3.33 9.02 -12.03
CA SER A 106 2.37 7.94 -12.30
C SER A 106 1.97 7.17 -11.03
N TYR A 107 2.96 6.69 -10.25
CA TYR A 107 2.69 5.92 -9.03
C TYR A 107 2.01 6.76 -7.94
N ALA A 108 2.37 8.04 -7.80
CA ALA A 108 1.74 8.95 -6.85
C ALA A 108 0.33 9.34 -7.30
N ASN A 109 0.18 9.94 -8.48
CA ASN A 109 -1.05 10.61 -8.89
C ASN A 109 -2.06 9.72 -9.64
N THR A 110 -1.64 8.54 -10.14
CA THR A 110 -2.55 7.54 -10.73
C THR A 110 -2.77 6.33 -9.82
N MET A 111 -1.72 5.79 -9.21
CA MET A 111 -1.83 4.62 -8.31
C MET A 111 -2.01 4.96 -6.83
N HIS A 112 -2.01 6.25 -6.48
CA HIS A 112 -2.30 6.76 -5.13
C HIS A 112 -1.35 6.21 -4.04
N PHE A 113 -0.05 6.12 -4.35
CA PHE A 113 0.96 5.66 -3.38
C PHE A 113 1.24 6.72 -2.31
N SER A 114 1.68 6.27 -1.13
CA SER A 114 2.32 7.14 -0.11
C SER A 114 3.76 7.46 -0.51
N LYS A 115 4.35 8.54 0.05
CA LYS A 115 5.76 8.89 -0.19
C LYS A 115 6.72 7.73 0.16
N LYS A 116 6.42 6.94 1.21
CA LYS A 116 7.23 5.77 1.61
C LYS A 116 7.07 4.58 0.67
N ALA A 117 5.85 4.24 0.27
CA ALA A 117 5.60 3.15 -0.69
C ALA A 117 6.18 3.48 -2.06
N LEU A 118 6.12 4.76 -2.45
CA LEU A 118 6.69 5.25 -3.69
C LEU A 118 8.23 5.13 -3.75
N TYR A 119 8.94 5.58 -2.71
CA TYR A 119 10.41 5.46 -2.67
C TYR A 119 10.85 4.00 -2.83
N HIS A 120 10.18 3.08 -2.11
CA HIS A 120 10.41 1.65 -2.23
C HIS A 120 10.10 1.11 -3.64
N GLN A 121 9.04 1.56 -4.29
CA GLN A 121 8.72 1.13 -5.66
C GLN A 121 9.77 1.58 -6.68
N LEU A 122 10.33 2.77 -6.51
CA LEU A 122 11.38 3.31 -7.39
C LEU A 122 12.71 2.56 -7.21
N THR A 123 13.11 2.24 -5.99
CA THR A 123 14.42 1.60 -5.70
C THR A 123 14.39 0.07 -5.76
N SER A 124 13.25 -0.58 -5.51
CA SER A 124 13.22 -2.04 -5.29
C SER A 124 13.55 -2.90 -6.52
N ASP A 125 14.16 -4.06 -6.25
CA ASP A 125 14.56 -5.07 -7.24
C ASP A 125 13.43 -5.71 -8.06
N ALA A 126 12.17 -5.51 -7.64
CA ALA A 126 10.97 -5.95 -8.35
C ALA A 126 10.15 -4.77 -8.92
N GLY A 127 10.60 -3.53 -8.69
CA GLY A 127 10.02 -2.30 -9.20
C GLY A 127 10.88 -1.72 -10.31
N GLU A 128 11.26 -0.44 -10.19
CA GLU A 128 11.94 0.31 -11.25
C GLU A 128 13.48 0.21 -11.22
N LYS A 129 14.09 -0.20 -10.10
CA LYS A 129 15.55 -0.29 -9.90
C LYS A 129 16.33 1.02 -10.16
N PHE A 130 15.71 2.17 -9.90
CA PHE A 130 16.44 3.44 -9.92
C PHE A 130 17.44 3.52 -8.77
N THR A 131 18.55 4.23 -8.99
CA THR A 131 19.49 4.62 -7.93
C THR A 131 18.78 5.35 -6.78
N GLU A 132 19.30 5.24 -5.56
CA GLU A 132 18.68 5.89 -4.38
C GLU A 132 18.61 7.41 -4.56
N GLU A 133 19.60 8.00 -5.22
CA GLU A 133 19.67 9.42 -5.53
C GLU A 133 18.62 9.84 -6.59
N ALA A 134 18.43 9.04 -7.65
CA ALA A 134 17.39 9.29 -8.65
C ALA A 134 15.98 9.12 -8.05
N ALA A 135 15.80 8.13 -7.19
CA ALA A 135 14.54 7.90 -6.47
C ALA A 135 14.26 9.03 -5.46
N GLN A 136 15.28 9.49 -4.72
CA GLN A 136 15.13 10.60 -3.77
C GLN A 136 14.83 11.92 -4.50
N TYR A 137 15.54 12.21 -5.59
CA TYR A 137 15.23 13.35 -6.48
C TYR A 137 13.77 13.32 -6.94
N ALA A 138 13.27 12.15 -7.35
CA ALA A 138 11.89 11.97 -7.75
C ALA A 138 10.90 12.17 -6.58
N ILE A 139 11.24 11.71 -5.37
CA ILE A 139 10.46 11.90 -4.14
C ILE A 139 10.34 13.37 -3.72
N ASP A 140 11.34 14.20 -4.00
CA ASP A 140 11.34 15.62 -3.61
C ASP A 140 10.79 16.55 -4.70
N ASN A 141 10.81 16.12 -5.97
CA ASN A 141 10.26 16.88 -7.09
C ASN A 141 8.83 16.46 -7.51
N VAL A 142 8.33 15.29 -7.08
CA VAL A 142 6.96 14.84 -7.41
C VAL A 142 5.90 15.69 -6.72
N LYS A 143 5.01 16.29 -7.51
CA LYS A 143 3.89 17.12 -7.04
C LYS A 143 2.68 16.23 -6.81
N ALA A 144 2.51 15.75 -5.57
CA ALA A 144 1.42 14.87 -5.18
C ALA A 144 0.74 15.33 -3.88
N ASP A 145 -0.57 15.10 -3.80
CA ASP A 145 -1.37 15.31 -2.58
C ASP A 145 -1.50 13.97 -1.84
N TRP A 146 -0.60 13.75 -0.89
CA TRP A 146 -0.52 12.50 -0.13
C TRP A 146 -1.77 12.23 0.73
N LYS A 147 -2.49 13.27 1.17
CA LYS A 147 -3.75 13.17 1.91
C LYS A 147 -4.89 12.72 1.00
N LYS A 148 -4.97 13.25 -0.22
CA LYS A 148 -5.88 12.78 -1.27
C LYS A 148 -5.55 11.35 -1.73
N ASN A 149 -4.27 10.98 -1.78
CA ASN A 149 -3.85 9.60 -2.07
C ASN A 149 -4.33 8.62 -0.98
N ALA A 150 -4.11 8.96 0.29
CA ALA A 150 -4.61 8.17 1.42
C ALA A 150 -6.15 8.03 1.37
N LEU A 151 -6.87 9.11 1.07
CA LEU A 151 -8.33 9.09 0.89
C LEU A 151 -8.77 8.20 -0.28
N LYS A 152 -8.07 8.22 -1.41
CA LYS A 152 -8.38 7.38 -2.57
C LYS A 152 -8.12 5.89 -2.33
N LYS A 153 -7.08 5.55 -1.56
CA LYS A 153 -6.86 4.20 -1.03
C LYS A 153 -7.95 3.81 -0.02
N ALA A 154 -8.37 4.74 0.85
CA ALA A 154 -9.44 4.52 1.80
C ALA A 154 -10.79 4.24 1.13
N ASP A 155 -11.19 5.06 0.15
CA ASP A 155 -12.37 4.86 -0.70
C ASP A 155 -12.37 3.45 -1.32
N ASN A 156 -11.24 3.03 -1.88
CA ASN A 156 -11.10 1.73 -2.53
C ASN A 156 -11.26 0.56 -1.55
N TYR A 157 -10.48 0.51 -0.47
CA TYR A 157 -10.56 -0.60 0.50
C TYR A 157 -11.89 -0.66 1.26
N ALA A 158 -12.49 0.49 1.55
CA ALA A 158 -13.82 0.54 2.16
C ALA A 158 -14.87 -0.07 1.22
N ASN A 159 -14.93 0.33 -0.04
CA ASN A 159 -16.01 -0.05 -0.96
C ASN A 159 -15.79 -1.37 -1.72
N THR A 160 -14.54 -1.85 -1.86
CA THR A 160 -14.24 -3.09 -2.61
C THR A 160 -13.85 -4.27 -1.72
N MET A 161 -13.17 -4.01 -0.60
CA MET A 161 -12.71 -5.06 0.33
C MET A 161 -13.48 -5.06 1.67
N ASN A 162 -14.51 -4.21 1.80
CA ASN A 162 -15.43 -4.16 2.94
C ASN A 162 -14.74 -4.01 4.30
N PHE A 163 -13.73 -3.14 4.38
CA PHE A 163 -13.00 -2.88 5.62
C PHE A 163 -13.86 -2.11 6.65
N SER A 164 -13.62 -2.36 7.94
CA SER A 164 -14.11 -1.50 9.04
C SER A 164 -13.26 -0.23 9.14
N LYS A 165 -13.79 0.83 9.80
CA LYS A 165 -13.05 2.08 9.99
C LYS A 165 -11.72 1.88 10.75
N LYS A 166 -11.67 0.97 11.73
CA LYS A 166 -10.43 0.62 12.47
C LYS A 166 -9.46 -0.25 11.66
N GLY A 167 -9.98 -1.24 10.93
CA GLY A 167 -9.16 -2.08 10.04
C GLY A 167 -8.52 -1.26 8.92
N LEU A 168 -9.24 -0.27 8.41
CA LEU A 168 -8.80 0.61 7.34
C LEU A 168 -7.66 1.54 7.77
N TYR A 169 -7.75 2.16 8.95
CA TYR A 169 -6.65 2.95 9.52
C TYR A 169 -5.36 2.12 9.66
N HIS A 170 -5.49 0.87 10.12
CA HIS A 170 -4.37 -0.07 10.23
C HIS A 170 -3.78 -0.43 8.85
N GLN A 171 -4.59 -0.64 7.81
CA GLN A 171 -4.08 -0.91 6.46
C GLN A 171 -3.26 0.26 5.90
N LEU A 172 -3.78 1.50 6.03
CA LEU A 172 -3.14 2.70 5.50
C LEU A 172 -1.79 2.99 6.18
N THR A 173 -1.70 2.81 7.50
CA THR A 173 -0.50 3.09 8.29
C THR A 173 0.52 1.95 8.33
N SER A 174 0.11 0.69 8.14
CA SER A 174 0.98 -0.45 8.43
C SER A 174 2.16 -0.63 7.48
N ASP A 175 3.26 -1.13 8.04
CA ASP A 175 4.51 -1.41 7.31
C ASP A 175 4.43 -2.48 6.21
N ALA A 176 3.31 -3.20 6.12
CA ALA A 176 3.05 -4.19 5.08
C ALA A 176 1.84 -3.80 4.18
N GLY A 177 1.19 -2.67 4.48
CA GLY A 177 0.18 -2.03 3.65
C GLY A 177 0.73 -0.74 3.05
N GLU A 178 -0.03 0.35 3.13
CA GLU A 178 0.22 1.53 2.28
C GLU A 178 1.31 2.48 2.80
N LYS A 179 1.78 2.32 4.05
CA LYS A 179 2.83 3.14 4.68
C LYS A 179 2.58 4.67 4.67
N PHE A 180 1.33 5.11 4.66
CA PHE A 180 1.00 6.52 4.93
C PHE A 180 1.43 6.93 6.35
N THR A 181 1.62 8.22 6.56
CA THR A 181 1.74 8.81 7.90
C THR A 181 0.42 8.68 8.66
N GLU A 182 0.47 8.85 9.98
CA GLU A 182 -0.73 8.79 10.83
C GLU A 182 -1.68 9.95 10.51
N GLU A 183 -1.15 11.12 10.15
CA GLU A 183 -1.87 12.33 9.76
C GLU A 183 -2.56 12.20 8.38
N GLU A 184 -1.94 11.51 7.42
CA GLU A 184 -2.53 11.19 6.12
C GLU A 184 -3.63 10.13 6.26
N ALA A 185 -3.36 9.07 7.03
CA ALA A 185 -4.31 8.00 7.29
C ALA A 185 -5.52 8.49 8.09
N GLN A 186 -5.31 9.34 9.12
CA GLN A 186 -6.40 9.91 9.91
C GLN A 186 -7.26 10.84 9.05
N TYR A 187 -6.65 11.72 8.24
CA TYR A 187 -7.38 12.55 7.28
C TYR A 187 -8.26 11.70 6.33
N ALA A 188 -7.71 10.60 5.81
CA ALA A 188 -8.46 9.68 4.97
C ALA A 188 -9.64 9.03 5.71
N ILE A 189 -9.44 8.64 6.96
CA ILE A 189 -10.43 7.99 7.83
C ILE A 189 -11.56 8.95 8.28
N ASP A 190 -11.30 10.25 8.33
CA ASP A 190 -12.32 11.26 8.63
C ASP A 190 -13.08 11.76 7.39
N ASN A 191 -12.53 11.59 6.19
CA ASN A 191 -13.14 12.04 4.93
C ASN A 191 -13.74 10.91 4.07
N VAL A 192 -13.38 9.65 4.29
CA VAL A 192 -13.90 8.49 3.55
C VAL A 192 -15.41 8.30 3.82
N LYS A 193 -16.18 8.19 2.73
CA LYS A 193 -17.64 8.00 2.78
C LYS A 193 -17.95 6.53 2.47
N ALA A 194 -18.31 5.78 3.50
CA ALA A 194 -18.66 4.36 3.41
C ALA A 194 -19.82 4.01 4.36
N ASP A 195 -20.60 3.00 3.98
CA ASP A 195 -21.59 2.38 4.86
C ASP A 195 -20.94 1.21 5.60
N TRP A 196 -20.51 1.48 6.84
CA TRP A 196 -19.80 0.50 7.65
C TRP A 196 -20.68 -0.69 8.08
N LYS A 197 -22.01 -0.51 8.16
CA LYS A 197 -22.99 -1.57 8.44
C LYS A 197 -23.15 -2.50 7.24
N LYS A 198 -23.19 -1.95 6.02
CA LYS A 198 -23.11 -2.72 4.77
C LYS A 198 -21.77 -3.46 4.63
N ASN A 199 -20.65 -2.84 4.99
CA ASN A 199 -19.34 -3.50 4.98
C ASN A 199 -19.29 -4.70 5.94
N ALA A 200 -19.81 -4.54 7.16
CA ALA A 200 -19.92 -5.64 8.13
C ALA A 200 -20.80 -6.78 7.59
N LEU A 201 -21.94 -6.45 6.96
CA LEU A 201 -22.84 -7.43 6.35
C LEU A 201 -22.18 -8.17 5.17
N ALA A 202 -21.41 -7.48 4.32
CA ALA A 202 -20.68 -8.11 3.23
C ALA A 202 -19.61 -9.09 3.74
N LYS A 203 -18.83 -8.70 4.76
CA LYS A 203 -17.88 -9.59 5.45
C LYS A 203 -18.56 -10.79 6.10
N ALA A 204 -19.71 -10.57 6.74
CA ALA A 204 -20.51 -11.62 7.36
C ALA A 204 -20.99 -12.65 6.33
N LYS A 205 -21.51 -12.20 5.18
CA LYS A 205 -21.95 -13.08 4.09
C LYS A 205 -20.79 -13.91 3.52
N ILE A 206 -19.62 -13.30 3.28
CA ILE A 206 -18.40 -14.00 2.85
C ILE A 206 -18.01 -15.12 3.83
N TYR A 207 -18.00 -14.84 5.14
CA TYR A 207 -17.68 -15.87 6.15
C TYR A 207 -18.76 -16.97 6.25
N GLN A 208 -20.02 -16.66 5.98
CA GLN A 208 -21.09 -17.67 5.90
C GLN A 208 -20.91 -18.57 4.67
N SER A 209 -20.71 -17.99 3.47
CA SER A 209 -20.69 -18.73 2.21
C SER A 209 -19.36 -19.43 1.90
N GLU A 210 -18.22 -18.79 2.14
CA GLU A 210 -16.90 -19.33 1.78
C GLU A 210 -16.29 -20.15 2.92
N MET A 211 -16.55 -19.78 4.17
CA MET A 211 -15.95 -20.40 5.36
C MET A 211 -16.93 -21.26 6.18
N ASN A 212 -18.21 -21.31 5.80
CA ASN A 212 -19.28 -22.07 6.49
C ASN A 212 -19.36 -21.74 8.00
N MET A 213 -19.07 -20.50 8.37
CA MET A 213 -19.01 -20.07 9.77
C MET A 213 -20.42 -19.85 10.34
N SER A 214 -20.66 -20.31 11.57
CA SER A 214 -21.91 -20.02 12.28
C SER A 214 -22.02 -18.53 12.63
N LYS A 215 -23.25 -18.02 12.77
CA LYS A 215 -23.52 -16.61 13.11
C LYS A 215 -22.78 -16.13 14.37
N SER A 216 -22.59 -17.00 15.38
CA SER A 216 -21.78 -16.69 16.57
C SER A 216 -20.28 -16.54 16.24
N SER A 217 -19.70 -17.46 15.47
CA SER A 217 -18.30 -17.37 15.02
C SER A 217 -18.06 -16.16 14.12
N ILE A 218 -19.04 -15.80 13.29
CA ILE A 218 -19.01 -14.59 12.46
C ILE A 218 -18.99 -13.34 13.34
N ASN A 219 -19.88 -13.22 14.33
CA ASN A 219 -19.90 -12.02 15.21
C ASN A 219 -18.56 -11.83 15.91
N HIS A 220 -18.02 -12.90 16.50
CA HIS A 220 -16.70 -12.89 17.13
C HIS A 220 -15.60 -12.44 16.15
N GLN A 221 -15.59 -12.96 14.92
CA GLN A 221 -14.60 -12.62 13.91
C GLN A 221 -14.70 -11.15 13.45
N LEU A 222 -15.91 -10.60 13.33
CA LEU A 222 -16.16 -9.20 12.95
C LEU A 222 -15.63 -8.21 14.01
N VAL A 223 -15.93 -8.45 15.29
CA VAL A 223 -15.55 -7.51 16.38
C VAL A 223 -14.13 -7.72 16.91
N SER A 224 -13.55 -8.92 16.74
CA SER A 224 -12.29 -9.27 17.40
C SER A 224 -11.11 -8.38 17.01
N ASP A 225 -10.24 -8.09 17.98
CA ASP A 225 -8.98 -7.36 17.78
C ASP A 225 -7.96 -8.09 16.90
N ALA A 226 -8.20 -9.38 16.65
CA ALA A 226 -7.44 -10.26 15.77
C ALA A 226 -8.02 -10.36 14.34
N GLY A 227 -9.22 -9.83 14.13
CA GLY A 227 -10.02 -9.91 12.92
C GLY A 227 -10.36 -8.54 12.35
N GLU A 228 -11.62 -8.34 11.97
CA GLU A 228 -12.04 -7.19 11.14
C GLU A 228 -12.21 -5.87 11.92
N LYS A 229 -12.32 -5.90 13.26
CA LYS A 229 -12.44 -4.72 14.14
C LYS A 229 -13.63 -3.79 13.87
N PHE A 230 -14.75 -4.34 13.43
CA PHE A 230 -16.03 -3.61 13.45
C PHE A 230 -16.45 -3.28 14.89
N THR A 231 -17.35 -2.30 15.04
CA THR A 231 -18.08 -2.08 16.29
C THR A 231 -19.11 -3.19 16.51
N GLU A 232 -19.54 -3.39 17.76
CA GLU A 232 -20.60 -4.35 18.08
C GLU A 232 -21.92 -4.00 17.38
N GLU A 233 -22.21 -2.71 17.15
CA GLU A 233 -23.43 -2.29 16.43
C GLU A 233 -23.38 -2.68 14.94
N GLU A 234 -22.24 -2.49 14.28
CA GLU A 234 -22.03 -2.90 12.88
C GLU A 234 -22.06 -4.42 12.74
N ALA A 235 -21.43 -5.15 13.66
CA ALA A 235 -21.40 -6.60 13.66
C ALA A 235 -22.78 -7.21 13.97
N GLN A 236 -23.49 -6.70 14.98
CA GLN A 236 -24.83 -7.21 15.30
C GLN A 236 -25.86 -6.82 14.23
N TYR A 237 -25.72 -5.66 13.58
CA TYR A 237 -26.49 -5.35 12.36
C TYR A 237 -26.23 -6.40 11.28
N ALA A 238 -24.97 -6.76 11.02
CA ALA A 238 -24.62 -7.76 10.04
C ALA A 238 -25.25 -9.13 10.37
N ILE A 239 -25.13 -9.60 11.61
CA ILE A 239 -25.72 -10.88 12.07
C ILE A 239 -27.25 -10.89 11.95
N ASN A 240 -27.92 -9.80 12.32
CA ASN A 240 -29.38 -9.67 12.21
C ASN A 240 -29.87 -9.68 10.76
N ASN A 241 -29.02 -9.32 9.79
CA ASN A 241 -29.32 -9.29 8.36
C ASN A 241 -28.64 -10.44 7.57
N LEU A 242 -28.07 -11.43 8.27
CA LEU A 242 -27.70 -12.70 7.63
C LEU A 242 -28.94 -13.56 7.42
N GLU A 243 -29.08 -14.07 6.19
CA GLU A 243 -29.97 -15.18 5.87
C GLU A 243 -29.56 -16.45 6.65
N ASN A 244 -30.43 -17.45 6.74
CA ASN A 244 -30.19 -18.67 7.53
C ASN A 244 -29.50 -19.75 6.69
#